data_AF-A0A387H565-F1
#
_entry.id   AF-A0A387H565-F1
#
_cell.length_a   1.000
_cell.length_b   1.000
_cell.length_c   1.000
_cell.angle_alpha   90.00
_cell.angle_beta   90.00
_cell.angle_gamma   90.00
#
_symmetry.space_group_name_H-M   'P 1'
#
loop_
_entity.id
_entity.type
_entity.pdbx_description
1 polymer ?
#
loop_
_entity_poly.entity_id
_entity_poly.type
_entity_poly.pdbx_seq_one_letter_code
_entity_poly.pdbx_strand_id
1 'polypeptide(L)'
;MTDKPAPDTRDVAVLREELARLREEAHHLRAQVRTRPLISQAQGILAERYRLPDAESAFALLRLASQHHNVKLRVLAEAVTRAPRPQGRGGPWLPRPSQEPPPLESIGVDTPDAVDRGRVLREVLSQALAVTGAGMGNVQIADPAAEELRIVQHTGLDAQFIKHFAVVGAGTTSCAQAAEGGELTTVHDVATHPVFSERDRRAILLAGSRACHSVPLLDEDGVCRGVVSAHLERPAKALHPAQVAALGAVGQEAGRWLGWQERGLIREALEHLHALGRQGSGNS
;
A
#
# COMPACT_ATOMS: atom_id res chain seq x y z
N MET A 1 -21.43 -6.34 46.93
CA MET A 1 -20.46 -6.76 45.89
C MET A 1 -21.28 -7.40 44.79
N THR A 2 -21.75 -6.59 43.84
CA THR A 2 -22.63 -7.03 42.75
C THR A 2 -21.78 -7.64 41.65
N ASP A 3 -21.85 -8.97 41.54
CA ASP A 3 -21.22 -9.75 40.49
C ASP A 3 -21.95 -9.45 39.17
N LYS A 4 -21.30 -8.72 38.28
CA LYS A 4 -21.85 -8.40 36.95
C LYS A 4 -21.67 -9.66 36.10
N PRO A 5 -22.76 -10.32 35.64
CA PRO A 5 -22.63 -11.54 34.87
C PRO A 5 -21.75 -11.29 33.64
N ALA A 6 -20.80 -12.20 33.40
CA ALA A 6 -19.96 -12.15 32.22
C ALA A 6 -20.86 -12.09 30.96
N PRO A 7 -20.58 -11.19 30.00
CA PRO A 7 -21.43 -11.04 28.82
C PRO A 7 -21.50 -12.36 28.05
N ASP A 8 -22.69 -12.70 27.54
CA ASP A 8 -22.90 -13.88 26.71
C ASP A 8 -21.92 -13.86 25.53
N THR A 9 -21.28 -14.99 25.26
CA THR A 9 -20.25 -15.10 24.21
C THR A 9 -20.85 -14.82 22.83
N ARG A 10 -22.16 -15.08 22.64
CA ARG A 10 -22.90 -14.68 21.43
C ARG A 10 -23.02 -13.17 21.28
N ASP A 11 -23.29 -12.45 22.35
CA ASP A 11 -23.40 -10.98 22.32
C ASP A 11 -22.05 -10.33 21.99
N VAL A 12 -20.95 -10.87 22.53
CA VAL A 12 -19.59 -10.40 22.21
C VAL A 12 -19.23 -10.63 20.74
N ALA A 13 -19.64 -11.76 20.15
CA ALA A 13 -19.40 -12.06 18.74
C ALA A 13 -20.18 -11.11 17.81
N VAL A 14 -21.47 -10.88 18.09
CA VAL A 14 -22.32 -9.96 17.31
C VAL A 14 -21.78 -8.52 17.39
N LEU A 15 -21.38 -8.07 18.57
CA LEU A 15 -20.80 -6.73 18.74
C LEU A 15 -19.47 -6.56 18.00
N ARG A 16 -18.65 -7.62 17.89
CA ARG A 16 -17.40 -7.59 17.10
C ARG A 16 -17.68 -7.48 15.60
N GLU A 17 -18.68 -8.22 15.11
CA GLU A 17 -19.11 -8.16 13.70
C GLU A 17 -19.63 -6.75 13.34
N GLU A 18 -20.48 -6.18 14.20
CA GLU A 18 -21.03 -4.84 13.99
C GLU A 18 -19.96 -3.74 14.11
N LEU A 19 -19.01 -3.88 15.03
CA LEU A 19 -17.85 -2.99 15.14
C LEU A 19 -16.96 -3.06 13.89
N ALA A 20 -16.77 -4.25 13.32
CA ALA A 20 -16.02 -4.41 12.06
C ALA A 20 -16.73 -3.69 10.90
N ARG A 21 -18.04 -3.88 10.75
CA ARG A 21 -18.86 -3.20 9.72
C ARG A 21 -18.78 -1.67 9.85
N LEU A 22 -18.98 -1.15 11.06
CA LEU A 22 -18.95 0.30 11.31
C LEU A 22 -17.56 0.90 11.06
N ARG A 23 -16.48 0.15 11.33
CA ARG A 23 -15.12 0.58 11.02
C ARG A 23 -14.90 0.68 9.51
N GLU A 24 -15.37 -0.30 8.75
CA GLU A 24 -15.28 -0.30 7.28
C GLU A 24 -16.05 0.89 6.68
N GLU A 25 -17.27 1.15 7.16
CA GLU A 25 -18.07 2.30 6.71
C GLU A 25 -17.44 3.64 7.08
N ALA A 26 -16.97 3.80 8.32
CA ALA A 26 -16.28 5.00 8.77
C ALA A 26 -14.99 5.26 7.98
N HIS A 27 -14.27 4.19 7.62
CA HIS A 27 -13.07 4.24 6.82
C HIS A 27 -13.36 4.71 5.38
N HIS A 28 -14.38 4.14 4.72
CA HIS A 28 -14.81 4.57 3.39
C HIS A 28 -15.20 6.05 3.37
N LEU A 29 -15.98 6.51 4.36
CA LEU A 29 -16.37 7.90 4.49
C LEU A 29 -15.17 8.83 4.73
N ARG A 30 -14.21 8.43 5.58
CA ARG A 30 -12.97 9.19 5.82
C ARG A 30 -12.13 9.33 4.55
N ALA A 31 -12.01 8.29 3.74
CA ALA A 31 -11.30 8.33 2.48
C ALA A 31 -11.93 9.36 1.50
N GLN A 32 -13.27 9.41 1.43
CA GLN A 32 -13.97 10.39 0.59
C GLN A 32 -13.83 11.83 1.10
N VAL A 33 -13.91 12.04 2.42
CA VAL A 33 -13.80 13.38 3.03
C VAL A 33 -12.41 13.99 2.85
N ARG A 34 -11.34 13.17 2.87
CA ARG A 34 -9.96 13.64 2.69
C ARG A 34 -9.62 13.99 1.23
N THR A 35 -10.20 13.28 0.26
CA THR A 35 -9.79 13.38 -1.15
C THR A 35 -10.37 14.59 -1.88
N ARG A 36 -11.64 14.95 -1.65
CA ARG A 36 -12.30 16.05 -2.37
C ARG A 36 -11.65 17.42 -2.13
N PRO A 37 -11.38 17.86 -0.89
CA PRO A 37 -10.77 19.17 -0.65
C PRO A 37 -9.36 19.28 -1.25
N LEU A 38 -8.59 18.19 -1.21
CA LEU A 38 -7.24 18.12 -1.76
C LEU A 38 -7.22 18.32 -3.28
N ILE A 39 -8.13 17.66 -3.99
CA ILE A 39 -8.27 17.82 -5.44
C ILE A 39 -8.67 19.26 -5.78
N SER A 40 -9.64 19.83 -5.05
CA SER A 40 -10.05 21.23 -5.26
C SER A 40 -8.93 22.23 -5.00
N GLN A 41 -8.10 22.01 -3.96
CA GLN A 41 -6.93 22.83 -3.71
C GLN A 41 -5.91 22.74 -4.85
N ALA A 42 -5.63 21.53 -5.33
CA ALA A 42 -4.75 21.32 -6.48
C ALA A 42 -5.30 22.00 -7.76
N GLN A 43 -6.61 21.91 -8.02
CA GLN A 43 -7.24 22.61 -9.14
C GLN A 43 -7.01 24.12 -9.07
N GLY A 44 -7.22 24.75 -7.90
CA GLY A 44 -7.00 26.20 -7.72
C GLY A 44 -5.54 26.59 -7.95
N ILE A 45 -4.59 25.80 -7.44
CA ILE A 45 -3.15 26.00 -7.66
C ILE A 45 -2.82 25.92 -9.16
N LEU A 46 -3.35 24.94 -9.88
CA LEU A 46 -3.09 24.77 -11.32
C LEU A 46 -3.75 25.86 -12.15
N ALA A 47 -4.98 26.24 -11.81
CA ALA A 47 -5.69 27.33 -12.48
C ALA A 47 -4.90 28.64 -12.38
N GLU A 48 -4.34 28.96 -11.21
CA GLU A 48 -3.46 30.13 -11.05
C GLU A 48 -2.15 29.96 -11.83
N ARG A 49 -1.44 28.83 -11.66
CA ARG A 49 -0.10 28.62 -12.25
C ARG A 49 -0.11 28.68 -13.77
N TYR A 50 -1.15 28.13 -14.41
CA TYR A 50 -1.27 28.02 -15.85
C TYR A 50 -2.36 28.93 -16.45
N ARG A 51 -2.93 29.85 -15.66
CA ARG A 51 -4.00 30.78 -16.10
C ARG A 51 -5.15 30.06 -16.81
N LEU A 52 -5.59 28.94 -16.25
CA LEU A 52 -6.70 28.16 -16.82
C LEU A 52 -8.02 28.89 -16.59
N PRO A 53 -8.99 28.77 -17.51
CA PRO A 53 -10.24 29.55 -17.45
C PRO A 53 -11.13 29.15 -16.27
N ASP A 54 -11.09 27.89 -15.84
CA ASP A 54 -11.95 27.36 -14.79
C ASP A 54 -11.34 26.12 -14.08
N ALA A 55 -12.03 25.67 -13.03
CA ALA A 55 -11.65 24.49 -12.26
C ALA A 55 -11.81 23.18 -13.05
N GLU A 56 -12.69 23.12 -14.05
CA GLU A 56 -12.89 21.94 -14.89
C GLU A 56 -11.69 21.69 -15.79
N SER A 57 -11.13 22.75 -16.37
CA SER A 57 -9.89 22.73 -17.15
C SER A 57 -8.70 22.27 -16.31
N ALA A 58 -8.60 22.74 -15.06
CA ALA A 58 -7.58 22.30 -14.12
C ALA A 58 -7.76 20.82 -13.71
N PHE A 59 -9.00 20.35 -13.57
CA PHE A 59 -9.29 18.95 -13.31
C PHE A 59 -8.96 18.05 -14.49
N ALA A 60 -9.32 18.48 -15.71
CA ALA A 60 -8.99 17.77 -16.94
C ALA A 60 -7.48 17.60 -17.09
N LEU A 61 -6.71 18.65 -16.79
CA LEU A 61 -5.25 18.62 -16.77
C LEU A 61 -4.70 17.58 -15.77
N LEU A 62 -5.18 17.59 -14.53
CA LEU A 62 -4.83 16.58 -13.52
C LEU A 62 -5.17 15.16 -13.98
N ARG A 63 -6.36 14.99 -14.55
CA ARG A 63 -6.88 13.70 -15.01
C ARG A 63 -6.04 13.14 -16.16
N LEU A 64 -5.66 13.97 -17.14
CA LEU A 64 -4.83 13.55 -18.28
C LEU A 64 -3.46 13.03 -17.80
N ALA A 65 -2.77 13.80 -16.95
CA ALA A 65 -1.48 13.39 -16.40
C ALA A 65 -1.59 12.15 -15.51
N SER A 66 -2.62 12.07 -14.67
CA SER A 66 -2.94 10.90 -13.83
C SER A 66 -3.15 9.63 -14.65
N GLN A 67 -3.91 9.72 -15.74
CA GLN A 67 -4.19 8.59 -16.64
C GLN A 67 -2.95 8.14 -17.40
N HIS A 68 -2.18 9.08 -17.95
CA HIS A 68 -0.98 8.77 -18.73
C HIS A 68 0.06 8.01 -17.91
N HIS A 69 0.27 8.39 -16.65
CA HIS A 69 1.27 7.77 -15.77
C HIS A 69 0.69 6.69 -14.84
N ASN A 70 -0.61 6.37 -14.96
CA ASN A 70 -1.31 5.44 -14.07
C ASN A 70 -1.11 5.75 -12.57
N VAL A 71 -1.02 7.04 -12.22
CA VAL A 71 -0.91 7.53 -10.84
C VAL A 71 -2.30 7.93 -10.37
N LYS A 72 -2.69 7.52 -9.14
CA LYS A 72 -4.00 7.90 -8.58
C LYS A 72 -4.14 9.42 -8.54
N LEU A 73 -5.28 9.94 -9.02
CA LEU A 73 -5.54 11.38 -9.10
C LEU A 73 -5.29 12.11 -7.78
N ARG A 74 -5.66 11.50 -6.65
CA ARG A 74 -5.42 12.05 -5.30
C ARG A 74 -3.93 12.23 -4.99
N VAL A 75 -3.09 11.27 -5.40
CA VAL A 75 -1.64 11.27 -5.13
C VAL A 75 -0.99 12.37 -5.96
N LEU A 76 -1.40 12.50 -7.23
CA LEU A 76 -0.93 13.60 -8.08
C LEU A 76 -1.40 14.95 -7.55
N ALA A 77 -2.66 15.08 -7.09
CA ALA A 77 -3.16 16.30 -6.48
C ALA A 77 -2.37 16.68 -5.22
N GLU A 78 -2.08 15.72 -4.33
CA GLU A 78 -1.22 15.92 -3.16
C GLU A 78 0.18 16.40 -3.55
N ALA A 79 0.75 15.79 -4.59
CA ALA A 79 2.06 16.18 -5.09
C ALA A 79 2.05 17.62 -5.64
N VAL A 80 0.97 18.03 -6.33
CA VAL A 80 0.81 19.40 -6.83
C VAL A 80 0.76 20.43 -5.68
N THR A 81 0.08 20.12 -4.57
CA THR A 81 -0.03 21.04 -3.43
C THR A 81 1.30 21.21 -2.68
N ARG A 82 2.12 20.16 -2.63
CA ARG A 82 3.45 20.19 -2.00
C ARG A 82 4.56 20.72 -2.92
N ALA A 83 4.41 20.54 -4.23
CA ALA A 83 5.45 20.93 -5.18
C ALA A 83 5.62 22.46 -5.24
N PRO A 84 6.88 22.95 -5.29
CA PRO A 84 7.16 24.38 -5.47
C PRO A 84 6.60 24.89 -6.79
N ARG A 85 6.53 26.20 -7.01
CA ARG A 85 6.18 26.73 -8.33
C ARG A 85 7.32 26.37 -9.33
N PRO A 86 7.02 25.95 -10.58
CA PRO A 86 8.02 25.79 -11.63
C PRO A 86 8.86 27.07 -11.80
N GLN A 87 10.19 26.91 -11.93
CA GLN A 87 11.10 28.05 -12.11
C GLN A 87 11.22 28.39 -13.60
N GLY A 88 10.83 29.62 -13.98
CA GLY A 88 10.92 30.11 -15.35
C GLY A 88 9.83 29.57 -16.30
N ARG A 89 9.71 30.18 -17.49
CA ARG A 89 8.68 29.82 -18.48
C ARG A 89 9.04 28.62 -19.38
N GLY A 90 10.32 28.21 -19.40
CA GLY A 90 10.84 27.23 -20.37
C GLY A 90 11.49 25.97 -19.78
N GLY A 91 11.72 25.91 -18.46
CA GLY A 91 12.46 24.83 -17.82
C GLY A 91 11.59 23.68 -17.31
N PRO A 92 12.21 22.58 -16.83
CA PRO A 92 11.49 21.53 -16.11
C PRO A 92 10.88 22.09 -14.82
N TRP A 93 9.78 21.48 -14.35
CA TRP A 93 9.19 21.87 -13.07
C TRP A 93 10.14 21.52 -11.92
N LEU A 94 10.65 20.30 -11.92
CA LEU A 94 11.44 19.77 -10.82
C LEU A 94 12.91 19.64 -11.23
N PRO A 95 13.86 19.82 -10.30
CA PRO A 95 15.26 19.53 -10.56
C PRO A 95 15.44 18.07 -11.02
N ARG A 96 16.53 17.79 -11.74
CA ARG A 96 16.85 16.42 -12.16
C ARG A 96 16.98 15.53 -10.91
N PRO A 97 16.44 14.29 -10.97
CA PRO A 97 16.58 13.38 -9.85
C PRO A 97 18.06 13.07 -9.62
N SER A 98 18.46 13.10 -8.36
CA SER A 98 19.83 12.80 -7.91
C SER A 98 19.96 11.43 -7.24
N GLN A 99 18.88 10.63 -7.19
CA GLN A 99 18.88 9.36 -6.48
C GLN A 99 19.02 8.18 -7.44
N GLU A 100 20.13 7.46 -7.28
CA GLU A 100 20.30 6.10 -7.79
C GLU A 100 19.20 5.17 -7.20
N PRO A 101 18.83 4.10 -7.91
CA PRO A 101 17.90 3.11 -7.39
C PRO A 101 18.45 2.47 -6.10
N PRO A 102 17.63 2.32 -5.04
CA PRO A 102 18.04 1.53 -3.88
C PRO A 102 18.41 0.09 -4.28
N PRO A 103 19.45 -0.50 -3.65
CA PRO A 103 19.87 -1.87 -3.95
C PRO A 103 18.82 -2.90 -3.54
N LEU A 104 18.82 -4.05 -4.21
CA LEU A 104 17.91 -5.18 -4.03
C LEU A 104 18.68 -6.50 -3.84
N GLU A 105 19.80 -6.46 -3.12
CA GLU A 105 20.73 -7.59 -2.94
C GLU A 105 20.08 -8.78 -2.21
N SER A 106 19.38 -8.52 -1.09
CA SER A 106 18.67 -9.56 -0.32
C SER A 106 17.49 -10.14 -1.09
N ILE A 107 16.99 -9.41 -2.10
CA ILE A 107 15.92 -9.85 -2.98
C ILE A 107 16.48 -10.64 -4.19
N GLY A 108 17.76 -10.47 -4.52
CA GLY A 108 18.44 -11.14 -5.63
C GLY A 108 18.21 -10.47 -6.98
N VAL A 109 18.14 -9.13 -7.02
CA VAL A 109 17.93 -8.35 -8.26
C VAL A 109 19.13 -7.43 -8.51
N ASP A 110 19.88 -7.72 -9.57
CA ASP A 110 21.13 -7.02 -9.91
C ASP A 110 20.93 -5.65 -10.61
N THR A 111 19.78 -5.44 -11.26
CA THR A 111 19.49 -4.25 -12.08
C THR A 111 18.22 -3.53 -11.61
N PRO A 112 18.29 -2.80 -10.48
CA PRO A 112 17.10 -2.25 -9.83
C PRO A 112 16.46 -1.05 -10.56
N ASP A 113 17.14 -0.40 -11.50
CA ASP A 113 16.60 0.69 -12.33
C ASP A 113 15.78 0.21 -13.53
N ALA A 114 16.17 -0.92 -14.14
CA ALA A 114 15.56 -1.44 -15.36
C ALA A 114 14.50 -2.54 -15.11
N VAL A 115 14.31 -2.93 -13.85
CA VAL A 115 13.42 -4.03 -13.47
C VAL A 115 11.96 -3.55 -13.33
N ASP A 116 11.03 -4.28 -13.93
CA ASP A 116 9.60 -4.05 -13.74
C ASP A 116 9.17 -4.33 -12.29
N ARG A 117 8.25 -3.51 -11.76
CA ARG A 117 7.69 -3.65 -10.41
C ARG A 117 7.10 -5.02 -10.14
N GLY A 118 6.37 -5.60 -11.09
CA GLY A 118 5.79 -6.93 -10.94
C GLY A 118 6.86 -7.99 -10.73
N ARG A 119 8.02 -7.87 -11.40
CA ARG A 119 9.15 -8.78 -11.20
C ARG A 119 9.76 -8.63 -9.80
N VAL A 120 10.02 -7.41 -9.34
CA VAL A 120 10.54 -7.19 -7.97
C VAL A 120 9.61 -7.80 -6.93
N LEU A 121 8.29 -7.58 -7.04
CA LEU A 121 7.33 -8.13 -6.08
C LEU A 121 7.24 -9.66 -6.11
N ARG A 122 7.47 -10.29 -7.27
CA ARG A 122 7.60 -11.76 -7.36
C ARG A 122 8.85 -12.25 -6.63
N GLU A 123 9.98 -11.58 -6.80
CA GLU A 123 11.22 -11.97 -6.09
C GLU A 123 11.11 -11.73 -4.58
N VAL A 124 10.49 -10.63 -4.15
CA VAL A 124 10.18 -10.38 -2.73
C VAL A 124 9.35 -11.52 -2.14
N LEU A 125 8.30 -11.96 -2.85
CA LEU A 125 7.51 -13.11 -2.43
C LEU A 125 8.35 -14.38 -2.38
N SER A 126 9.11 -14.66 -3.44
CA SER A 126 9.98 -15.83 -3.56
C SER A 126 10.96 -15.93 -2.38
N GLN A 127 11.65 -14.83 -2.04
CA GLN A 127 12.59 -14.79 -0.93
C GLN A 127 11.91 -14.96 0.43
N ALA A 128 10.77 -14.30 0.66
CA ALA A 128 10.02 -14.48 1.91
C ALA A 128 9.58 -15.93 2.12
N LEU A 129 9.15 -16.61 1.05
CA LEU A 129 8.80 -18.03 1.07
C LEU A 129 10.03 -18.92 1.29
N ALA A 130 11.15 -18.63 0.63
CA ALA A 130 12.40 -19.37 0.81
C ALA A 130 12.94 -19.28 2.25
N VAL A 131 12.95 -18.07 2.84
CA VAL A 131 13.42 -17.84 4.20
C VAL A 131 12.55 -18.55 5.23
N THR A 132 11.23 -18.61 5.01
CA THR A 132 10.28 -19.21 5.97
C THR A 132 10.02 -20.69 5.73
N GLY A 133 10.35 -21.21 4.54
CA GLY A 133 9.98 -22.56 4.09
C GLY A 133 8.48 -22.71 3.78
N ALA A 134 7.77 -21.60 3.54
CA ALA A 134 6.35 -21.59 3.23
C ALA A 134 6.09 -21.93 1.75
N GLY A 135 5.02 -22.69 1.49
CA GLY A 135 4.58 -23.02 0.12
C GLY A 135 3.56 -22.04 -0.47
N MET A 136 3.03 -21.14 0.35
CA MET A 136 1.95 -20.21 -0.02
C MET A 136 2.21 -18.82 0.54
N GLY A 137 1.85 -17.80 -0.22
CA GLY A 137 2.06 -16.41 0.18
C GLY A 137 1.46 -15.40 -0.77
N ASN A 138 1.43 -14.15 -0.33
CA ASN A 138 0.98 -13.03 -1.13
C ASN A 138 1.79 -11.76 -0.83
N VAL A 139 1.68 -10.80 -1.75
CA VAL A 139 2.17 -9.43 -1.57
C VAL A 139 0.99 -8.49 -1.74
N GLN A 140 0.88 -7.57 -0.79
CA GLN A 140 -0.09 -6.50 -0.80
C GLN A 140 0.61 -5.15 -0.93
N ILE A 141 0.00 -4.23 -1.67
CA ILE A 141 0.46 -2.84 -1.78
C ILE A 141 -0.48 -1.95 -1.01
N ALA A 142 0.10 -1.01 -0.26
CA ALA A 142 -0.64 -0.03 0.51
C ALA A 142 -1.26 1.05 -0.38
N ASP A 143 -2.48 1.45 -0.04
CA ASP A 143 -3.10 2.70 -0.45
C ASP A 143 -3.22 3.60 0.79
N PRO A 144 -2.28 4.53 1.04
CA PRO A 144 -2.24 5.24 2.32
C PRO A 144 -3.46 6.10 2.66
N ALA A 145 -4.14 6.73 1.69
CA ALA A 145 -5.41 7.43 1.99
C ALA A 145 -6.62 6.52 1.88
N ALA A 146 -6.46 5.44 1.12
CA ALA A 146 -7.21 4.20 1.24
C ALA A 146 -7.22 3.67 2.67
N GLU A 147 -6.15 3.81 3.47
CA GLU A 147 -5.90 2.98 4.66
C GLU A 147 -6.18 1.48 4.36
N GLU A 148 -5.78 1.04 3.16
CA GLU A 148 -6.10 -0.28 2.60
C GLU A 148 -4.84 -0.97 2.04
N LEU A 149 -4.86 -2.30 2.06
CA LEU A 149 -3.88 -3.18 1.44
C LEU A 149 -4.55 -3.97 0.32
N ARG A 150 -3.95 -3.97 -0.88
CA ARG A 150 -4.47 -4.72 -2.03
C ARG A 150 -3.51 -5.81 -2.45
N ILE A 151 -4.00 -7.04 -2.61
CA ILE A 151 -3.19 -8.14 -3.14
C ILE A 151 -2.84 -7.85 -4.60
N VAL A 152 -1.54 -7.92 -4.92
CA VAL A 152 -1.03 -7.72 -6.29
C VAL A 152 -0.22 -8.92 -6.81
N GLN A 153 0.24 -9.79 -5.92
CA GLN A 153 0.96 -11.01 -6.26
C GLN A 153 0.61 -12.10 -5.25
N HIS A 154 0.51 -13.35 -5.68
CA HIS A 154 0.34 -14.50 -4.80
C HIS A 154 0.88 -15.79 -5.43
N THR A 155 1.10 -16.79 -4.58
CA THR A 155 1.46 -18.16 -4.94
C THR A 155 0.82 -19.11 -3.92
N GLY A 156 0.32 -20.27 -4.36
CA GLY A 156 -0.20 -21.30 -3.45
C GLY A 156 -1.51 -20.97 -2.72
N LEU A 157 -2.17 -19.86 -3.06
CA LEU A 157 -3.46 -19.44 -2.49
C LEU A 157 -4.56 -19.55 -3.55
N ASP A 158 -5.73 -20.07 -3.15
CA ASP A 158 -6.86 -20.31 -4.06
C ASP A 158 -7.62 -19.03 -4.45
N ALA A 159 -8.46 -19.13 -5.49
CA ALA A 159 -9.22 -18.00 -5.99
C ALA A 159 -10.24 -17.43 -4.98
N GLN A 160 -10.74 -18.25 -4.05
CA GLN A 160 -11.70 -17.79 -3.03
C GLN A 160 -10.98 -16.91 -2.00
N PHE A 161 -9.78 -17.31 -1.58
CA PHE A 161 -8.91 -16.51 -0.71
C PHE A 161 -8.59 -15.17 -1.37
N ILE A 162 -8.14 -15.19 -2.62
CA ILE A 162 -7.77 -13.97 -3.35
C ILE A 162 -8.96 -13.05 -3.52
N LYS A 163 -10.15 -13.58 -3.81
CA LYS A 163 -11.38 -12.79 -3.89
C LYS A 163 -11.76 -12.19 -2.53
N HIS A 164 -11.66 -12.98 -1.46
CA HIS A 164 -12.06 -12.57 -0.11
C HIS A 164 -11.12 -11.50 0.48
N PHE A 165 -9.81 -11.63 0.25
CA PHE A 165 -8.78 -10.70 0.75
C PHE A 165 -8.21 -9.76 -0.34
N ALA A 166 -8.93 -9.57 -1.45
CA ALA A 166 -8.48 -8.73 -2.56
C ALA A 166 -8.08 -7.32 -2.08
N VAL A 167 -8.87 -6.79 -1.14
CA VAL A 167 -8.64 -5.54 -0.42
C VAL A 167 -8.85 -5.78 1.07
N VAL A 168 -7.93 -5.30 1.90
CA VAL A 168 -7.94 -5.45 3.35
C VAL A 168 -7.81 -4.09 4.00
N GLY A 169 -8.76 -3.74 4.88
CA GLY A 169 -8.71 -2.50 5.66
C GLY A 169 -7.89 -2.62 6.95
N ALA A 170 -7.64 -1.48 7.58
CA ALA A 170 -6.89 -1.33 8.84
C ALA A 170 -7.35 -2.28 9.97
N GLY A 171 -6.38 -2.86 10.69
CA GLY A 171 -6.56 -3.58 11.96
C GLY A 171 -7.31 -4.92 11.91
N THR A 172 -7.69 -5.46 10.75
CA THR A 172 -8.54 -6.66 10.64
C THR A 172 -7.78 -7.97 10.41
N THR A 173 -6.50 -7.90 10.06
CA THR A 173 -5.68 -9.06 9.69
C THR A 173 -4.23 -8.88 10.15
N SER A 174 -3.43 -9.95 10.07
CA SER A 174 -2.00 -9.91 10.39
C SER A 174 -1.20 -8.97 9.49
N CYS A 175 -1.57 -8.85 8.21
CA CYS A 175 -0.91 -7.95 7.29
C CYS A 175 -1.26 -6.49 7.57
N ALA A 176 -2.52 -6.19 7.94
CA ALA A 176 -2.88 -4.85 8.41
C ALA A 176 -2.13 -4.47 9.69
N GLN A 177 -2.00 -5.40 10.64
CA GLN A 177 -1.18 -5.20 11.85
C GLN A 177 0.30 -4.94 11.54
N ALA A 178 0.89 -5.70 10.62
CA ALA A 178 2.27 -5.48 10.18
C ALA A 178 2.46 -4.10 9.53
N ALA A 179 1.49 -3.68 8.70
CA ALA A 179 1.54 -2.37 8.05
C ALA A 179 1.43 -1.21 9.05
N GLU A 180 0.58 -1.34 10.07
CA GLU A 180 0.40 -0.33 11.13
C GLU A 180 1.58 -0.28 12.11
N GLY A 181 2.09 -1.45 12.51
CA GLY A 181 3.18 -1.56 13.48
C GLY A 181 4.56 -1.28 12.88
N GLY A 182 4.73 -1.46 11.57
CA GLY A 182 6.03 -1.32 10.92
C GLY A 182 7.03 -2.41 11.31
N GLU A 183 6.55 -3.54 11.83
CA GLU A 183 7.38 -4.67 12.24
C GLU A 183 6.84 -6.02 11.76
N LEU A 184 7.72 -7.03 11.76
CA LEU A 184 7.36 -8.41 11.44
C LEU A 184 6.25 -8.90 12.40
N THR A 185 5.08 -9.18 11.86
CA THR A 185 3.97 -9.74 12.62
C THR A 185 3.87 -11.25 12.37
N THR A 186 3.84 -12.03 13.45
CA THR A 186 3.65 -13.49 13.38
C THR A 186 2.34 -13.90 14.01
N VAL A 187 1.51 -14.59 13.24
CA VAL A 187 0.35 -15.32 13.76
C VAL A 187 0.76 -16.78 13.92
N HIS A 188 0.83 -17.25 15.17
CA HIS A 188 1.25 -18.62 15.47
C HIS A 188 0.22 -19.69 15.15
N ASP A 189 -1.07 -19.42 15.33
CA ASP A 189 -2.15 -20.31 14.88
C ASP A 189 -3.40 -19.51 14.52
N VAL A 190 -3.77 -19.53 13.24
CA VAL A 190 -4.98 -18.90 12.72
C VAL A 190 -6.23 -19.45 13.40
N ALA A 191 -6.24 -20.69 13.88
CA ALA A 191 -7.42 -21.26 14.52
C ALA A 191 -7.79 -20.56 15.85
N THR A 192 -6.81 -19.99 16.55
CA THR A 192 -6.99 -19.43 17.90
C THR A 192 -6.66 -17.95 18.00
N HIS A 193 -5.94 -17.38 17.04
CA HIS A 193 -5.46 -16.00 17.12
C HIS A 193 -6.64 -15.00 17.14
N PRO A 194 -6.66 -14.01 18.06
CA PRO A 194 -7.84 -13.16 18.28
C PRO A 194 -8.07 -12.09 17.20
N VAL A 195 -7.09 -11.82 16.32
CA VAL A 195 -7.22 -10.76 15.30
C VAL A 195 -8.33 -11.02 14.28
N PHE A 196 -8.59 -12.29 13.93
CA PHE A 196 -9.48 -12.62 12.83
C PHE A 196 -10.93 -12.71 13.28
N SER A 197 -11.82 -12.11 12.48
CA SER A 197 -13.25 -12.43 12.50
C SER A 197 -13.48 -13.91 12.20
N GLU A 198 -14.64 -14.45 12.54
CA GLU A 198 -14.98 -15.84 12.24
C GLU A 198 -14.99 -16.12 10.73
N ARG A 199 -15.47 -15.15 9.95
CA ARG A 199 -15.49 -15.19 8.49
C ARG A 199 -14.08 -15.24 7.90
N ASP A 200 -13.20 -14.34 8.33
CA ASP A 200 -11.82 -14.29 7.84
C ASP A 200 -11.05 -15.54 8.24
N ARG A 201 -11.21 -15.98 9.51
CA ARG A 201 -10.59 -17.20 10.01
C ARG A 201 -10.97 -18.40 9.16
N ARG A 202 -12.26 -18.55 8.83
CA ARG A 202 -12.75 -19.63 7.99
C ARG A 202 -12.14 -19.57 6.59
N ALA A 203 -12.08 -18.40 5.97
CA ALA A 203 -11.48 -18.23 4.65
C ALA A 203 -9.98 -18.59 4.64
N ILE A 204 -9.22 -18.17 5.65
CA ILE A 204 -7.78 -18.46 5.78
C ILE A 204 -7.54 -19.96 5.99
N LEU A 205 -8.33 -20.60 6.85
CA LEU A 205 -8.21 -22.04 7.13
C LEU A 205 -8.60 -22.91 5.93
N LEU A 206 -9.62 -22.52 5.16
CA LEU A 206 -10.03 -23.23 3.94
C LEU A 206 -8.95 -23.17 2.85
N ALA A 207 -8.22 -22.06 2.76
CA ALA A 207 -7.06 -21.92 1.90
C ALA A 207 -5.82 -22.70 2.39
N GLY A 208 -5.93 -23.42 3.52
CA GLY A 208 -4.86 -24.24 4.09
C GLY A 208 -3.87 -23.48 4.97
N SER A 209 -4.06 -22.18 5.21
CA SER A 209 -3.16 -21.40 6.05
C SER A 209 -3.50 -21.57 7.54
N ARG A 210 -2.56 -22.15 8.28
CA ARG A 210 -2.63 -22.32 9.74
C ARG A 210 -1.81 -21.31 10.51
N ALA A 211 -0.83 -20.68 9.89
CA ALA A 211 -0.05 -19.60 10.48
C ALA A 211 0.45 -18.66 9.38
N CYS A 212 0.95 -17.48 9.76
CA CYS A 212 1.59 -16.59 8.81
C CYS A 212 2.63 -15.67 9.43
N HIS A 213 3.65 -15.33 8.65
CA HIS A 213 4.60 -14.26 8.91
C HIS A 213 4.35 -13.12 7.93
N SER A 214 4.09 -11.92 8.42
CA SER A 214 3.80 -10.73 7.62
C SER A 214 4.88 -9.69 7.83
N VAL A 215 5.59 -9.35 6.75
CA VAL A 215 6.73 -8.43 6.76
C VAL A 215 6.32 -7.14 6.07
N PRO A 216 6.39 -5.98 6.75
CA PRO A 216 6.11 -4.71 6.13
C PRO A 216 7.25 -4.29 5.19
N LEU A 217 6.88 -3.68 4.07
CA LEU A 217 7.79 -3.12 3.08
C LEU A 217 7.94 -1.63 3.35
N LEU A 218 8.91 -1.27 4.19
CA LEU A 218 9.10 0.10 4.67
C LEU A 218 10.05 0.90 3.78
N ASP A 219 9.69 2.13 3.45
CA ASP A 219 10.62 3.05 2.81
C ASP A 219 11.56 3.75 3.80
N GLU A 220 12.37 4.68 3.29
CA GLU A 220 13.37 5.43 4.07
C GLU A 220 12.73 6.31 5.15
N ASP A 221 11.48 6.71 4.98
CA ASP A 221 10.72 7.54 5.92
C ASP A 221 9.95 6.68 6.94
N GLY A 222 10.11 5.35 6.88
CA GLY A 222 9.36 4.38 7.70
C GLY A 222 7.91 4.20 7.25
N VAL A 223 7.52 4.71 6.08
CA VAL A 223 6.18 4.55 5.54
C VAL A 223 6.04 3.16 4.94
N CYS A 224 5.01 2.42 5.36
CA CYS A 224 4.68 1.12 4.79
C CYS A 224 4.14 1.27 3.36
N ARG A 225 4.90 0.78 2.38
CA ARG A 225 4.52 0.76 0.94
C ARG A 225 3.78 -0.51 0.56
N GLY A 226 3.80 -1.54 1.41
CA GLY A 226 3.15 -2.81 1.20
C GLY A 226 3.53 -3.84 2.27
N VAL A 227 3.03 -5.06 2.12
CA VAL A 227 3.32 -6.17 3.03
C VAL A 227 3.52 -7.44 2.21
N VAL A 228 4.54 -8.24 2.54
CA VAL A 228 4.66 -9.62 2.05
C VAL A 228 4.29 -10.58 3.17
N SER A 229 3.43 -11.54 2.87
CA SER A 229 2.94 -12.52 3.84
C SER A 229 3.25 -13.94 3.37
N ALA A 230 3.99 -14.68 4.19
CA ALA A 230 4.22 -16.11 4.03
C ALA A 230 3.23 -16.89 4.91
N HIS A 231 2.50 -17.81 4.31
CA HIS A 231 1.47 -18.62 4.96
C HIS A 231 1.96 -20.07 5.14
N LEU A 232 1.72 -20.66 6.31
CA LEU A 232 2.19 -22.00 6.64
C LEU A 232 1.00 -22.95 6.85
N GLU A 233 1.14 -24.19 6.39
CA GLU A 233 0.13 -25.26 6.56
C GLU A 233 0.02 -25.78 8.00
N ARG A 234 0.95 -25.38 8.87
CA ARG A 234 1.03 -25.79 10.28
C ARG A 234 1.21 -24.57 11.17
N PRO A 235 0.81 -24.64 12.45
CA PRO A 235 1.12 -23.59 13.43
C PRO A 235 2.60 -23.22 13.40
N ALA A 236 2.90 -21.92 13.44
CA ALA A 236 4.26 -21.43 13.29
C ALA A 236 5.07 -21.64 14.57
N LYS A 237 6.28 -22.19 14.38
CA LYS A 237 7.35 -22.11 15.39
C LYS A 237 7.95 -20.70 15.39
N ALA A 238 8.71 -20.38 16.43
CA ALA A 238 9.47 -19.14 16.44
C ALA A 238 10.49 -19.15 15.28
N LEU A 239 10.61 -18.03 14.58
CA LEU A 239 11.63 -17.85 13.55
C LEU A 239 13.01 -17.74 14.22
N HIS A 240 14.01 -18.33 13.58
CA HIS A 240 15.40 -18.15 13.98
C HIS A 240 15.81 -16.68 13.79
N PRO A 241 16.69 -16.10 14.64
CA PRO A 241 17.13 -14.70 14.48
C PRO A 241 17.64 -14.36 13.08
N ALA A 242 18.35 -15.30 12.43
CA ALA A 242 18.81 -15.12 11.05
C ALA A 242 17.64 -15.01 10.04
N GLN A 243 16.55 -15.75 10.24
CA GLN A 243 15.35 -15.63 9.39
C GLN A 243 14.67 -14.28 9.60
N VAL A 244 14.56 -13.82 10.86
CA VAL A 244 14.01 -12.49 11.17
C VAL A 244 14.83 -11.39 10.51
N ALA A 245 16.16 -11.46 10.60
CA ALA A 245 17.05 -10.51 9.96
C ALA A 245 16.91 -10.52 8.42
N ALA A 246 16.88 -11.69 7.80
CA ALA A 246 16.71 -11.83 6.35
C ALA A 246 15.36 -11.27 5.86
N LEU A 247 14.27 -11.57 6.57
CA LEU A 247 12.95 -11.01 6.26
C LEU A 247 12.94 -9.48 6.42
N GLY A 248 13.58 -8.95 7.47
CA GLY A 248 13.73 -7.51 7.68
C GLY A 248 14.47 -6.83 6.53
N ALA A 249 15.56 -7.42 6.06
CA ALA A 249 16.33 -6.91 4.91
C ALA A 249 15.49 -6.88 3.63
N VAL A 250 14.78 -7.98 3.32
CA VAL A 250 13.83 -8.05 2.19
C VAL A 250 12.77 -6.95 2.30
N GLY A 251 12.19 -6.74 3.48
CA GLY A 251 11.18 -5.70 3.70
C GLY A 251 11.71 -4.29 3.46
N GLN A 252 12.90 -3.98 4.00
CA GLN A 252 13.53 -2.65 3.87
C GLN A 252 14.01 -2.35 2.45
N GLU A 253 14.62 -3.31 1.76
CA GLU A 253 15.06 -3.12 0.37
C GLU A 253 13.87 -2.90 -0.56
N ALA A 254 12.85 -3.76 -0.46
CA ALA A 254 11.65 -3.65 -1.28
C ALA A 254 10.89 -2.35 -1.01
N GLY A 255 10.72 -1.97 0.26
CA GLY A 255 9.99 -0.75 0.62
C GLY A 255 10.69 0.52 0.16
N ARG A 256 12.02 0.60 0.32
CA ARG A 256 12.83 1.72 -0.20
C ARG A 256 12.74 1.81 -1.72
N TRP A 257 12.86 0.68 -2.42
CA TRP A 257 12.74 0.63 -3.88
C TRP A 257 11.35 1.05 -4.37
N LEU A 258 10.28 0.58 -3.71
CA LEU A 258 8.91 0.97 -4.01
C LEU A 258 8.68 2.48 -3.79
N GLY A 259 9.22 3.04 -2.70
CA GLY A 259 9.18 4.46 -2.42
C GLY A 259 9.92 5.28 -3.49
N TRP A 260 11.11 4.85 -3.89
CA TRP A 260 11.88 5.46 -4.96
C TRP A 260 11.13 5.46 -6.31
N GLN A 261 10.59 4.31 -6.71
CA GLN A 261 9.77 4.17 -7.93
C GLN A 261 8.55 5.09 -7.91
N GLU A 262 7.81 5.12 -6.81
CA GLU A 262 6.61 5.97 -6.68
C GLU A 262 6.98 7.45 -6.78
N ARG A 263 8.07 7.89 -6.13
CA ARG A 263 8.58 9.27 -6.25
C ARG A 263 8.97 9.61 -7.69
N GLY A 264 9.60 8.67 -8.41
CA GLY A 264 9.93 8.81 -9.83
C GLY A 264 8.69 8.99 -10.71
N LEU A 265 7.70 8.11 -10.56
CA LEU A 265 6.43 8.18 -11.31
C LEU A 265 5.65 9.47 -11.03
N ILE A 266 5.57 9.90 -9.76
CA ILE A 266 4.93 11.18 -9.39
C ILE A 266 5.67 12.35 -10.03
N ARG A 267 7.01 12.33 -10.02
CA ARG A 267 7.83 13.36 -10.67
C ARG A 267 7.53 13.44 -12.16
N GLU A 268 7.53 12.32 -12.86
CA GLU A 268 7.19 12.27 -14.29
C GLU A 268 5.78 12.77 -14.58
N ALA A 269 4.81 12.38 -13.75
CA ALA A 269 3.43 12.84 -13.87
C ALA A 269 3.31 14.36 -13.66
N LEU A 270 4.06 14.94 -12.71
CA LEU A 270 4.12 16.39 -12.52
C LEU A 270 4.76 17.09 -13.73
N GLU A 271 5.87 16.56 -14.26
CA GLU A 271 6.51 17.14 -15.47
C GLU A 271 5.59 17.09 -16.70
N HIS A 272 4.89 15.98 -16.89
CA HIS A 272 3.87 15.85 -17.94
C HIS A 272 2.76 16.87 -17.74
N LEU A 273 2.24 16.98 -16.51
CA LEU A 273 1.23 17.98 -16.14
C LEU A 273 1.72 19.39 -16.48
N HIS A 274 2.97 19.71 -16.16
CA HIS A 274 3.57 21.00 -16.49
C HIS A 274 3.66 21.25 -18.00
N ALA A 275 4.05 20.23 -18.77
CA ALA A 275 4.09 20.33 -20.23
C ALA A 275 2.70 20.60 -20.83
N LEU A 276 1.67 19.87 -20.40
CA LEU A 276 0.28 20.06 -20.85
C LEU A 276 -0.26 21.44 -20.44
N GLY A 277 -0.02 21.86 -19.20
CA GLY A 277 -0.48 23.16 -18.68
C GLY A 277 0.05 24.33 -19.50
N ARG A 278 1.32 24.26 -19.93
CA ARG A 278 1.92 25.29 -20.80
C ARG A 278 1.33 25.34 -22.21
N GLN A 279 0.98 24.19 -22.78
CA GLN A 279 0.36 24.13 -24.11
C GLN A 279 -1.05 24.74 -24.10
N GLY A 280 -1.81 24.55 -23.01
CA GLY A 280 -3.13 25.16 -22.83
C GLY A 280 -3.08 26.69 -22.67
N SER A 281 -2.06 27.23 -21.98
CA SER A 281 -1.91 28.69 -21.76
C SER A 281 -1.47 29.48 -22.99
N GLY A 282 -0.93 28.81 -24.03
CA GLY A 282 -0.37 29.46 -25.22
C GLY A 282 -1.36 29.68 -26.38
N ASN A 283 -2.55 29.11 -26.27
CA ASN A 283 -3.60 29.13 -27.30
C ASN A 283 -4.82 30.01 -26.91
N SER A 284 -4.68 30.87 -25.89
CA SER A 284 -5.71 31.81 -25.42
C SER A 284 -5.22 33.25 -25.51
#